data_AF-A0A077ZL76-F1
#
_entry.id   AF-A0A077ZL76-F1
#
_cell.length_a   1.000
_cell.length_b   1.000
_cell.length_c   1.000
_cell.angle_alpha   90.00
_cell.angle_beta   90.00
_cell.angle_gamma   90.00
#
_symmetry.space_group_name_H-M   'P 1'
#
loop_
_entity.id
_entity.type
_entity.pdbx_description
1 polymer ?
#
loop_
_entity_poly.entity_id
_entity_poly.type
_entity_poly.pdbx_seq_one_letter_code
_entity_poly.pdbx_strand_id
1 'polypeptide(L)'
;MKGLHTSLTLTVASLIVALILALIFTIILTLKTPVLVWLVRGYITLFTGTPLLVQIFLIYYGPGQFPTLQEYPALWHLLSEPWLCALIALSLNSAAYTTQLFYGAIRAIPEGQWQSCSALGMSKKDTLAILLPYAFKRSLSSYSNEVVLVFKSTSLAYTITLMEVMGYSQLLYGRTYDVMVFEKINFGVSATYPPFESIGANNEIVGFDIDLAKALCKQMQAECTFTNHAFDSLIPSLKFRKYDAVISGMDITPERSKQVSFTTPYYENSAVVIAKKDTYKTFADLKGKRIGMENGTTHQKYIQDQHPEVKTVSYDSYQNAFIDLKNGRIDGVFGDTAVVNEWLKTNPQLGVATEKVTDPQYFGTGLGIAVRPDNKALLEKLNNALAAIKADGTYQKISDQWFPQ
;
A
#
# COMPACT_ATOMS: atom_id res chain seq x y z
N MET A 1 9.73 -3.84 1.32
CA MET A 1 9.16 -4.77 2.33
C MET A 1 10.29 -5.30 3.21
N LYS A 2 10.41 -4.82 4.46
CA LYS A 2 11.45 -5.31 5.40
C LYS A 2 11.17 -6.78 5.75
N GLY A 3 12.22 -7.55 6.04
CA GLY A 3 12.11 -8.96 6.45
C GLY A 3 11.94 -9.97 5.30
N LEU A 4 11.53 -9.55 4.09
CA LEU A 4 11.33 -10.46 2.95
C LEU A 4 12.60 -11.22 2.57
N HIS A 5 13.74 -10.55 2.57
CA HIS A 5 15.03 -11.19 2.33
C HIS A 5 15.32 -12.31 3.33
N THR A 6 15.05 -12.07 4.62
CA THR A 6 15.21 -13.07 5.69
C THR A 6 14.30 -14.27 5.47
N SER A 7 13.00 -14.05 5.18
CA SER A 7 12.06 -15.14 4.89
C SER A 7 12.51 -15.97 3.68
N LEU A 8 12.91 -15.32 2.59
CA LEU A 8 13.31 -16.01 1.35
C LEU A 8 14.62 -16.79 1.52
N THR A 9 15.65 -16.18 2.10
CA THR A 9 16.93 -16.86 2.33
C THR A 9 16.79 -18.05 3.27
N LEU A 10 16.02 -17.87 4.35
CA LEU A 10 15.73 -18.95 5.30
C LEU A 10 14.94 -20.08 4.62
N THR A 11 13.94 -19.77 3.79
CA THR A 11 13.17 -20.76 3.04
C THR A 11 14.06 -21.57 2.10
N VAL A 12 14.82 -20.88 1.23
CA VAL A 12 15.66 -21.53 0.22
C VAL A 12 16.73 -22.39 0.89
N ALA A 13 17.43 -21.86 1.89
CA ALA A 13 18.48 -22.59 2.59
C ALA A 13 17.92 -23.81 3.34
N SER A 14 16.78 -23.66 4.02
CA SER A 14 16.12 -24.78 4.72
C SER A 14 15.68 -25.87 3.77
N LEU A 15 15.13 -25.52 2.59
CA LEU A 15 14.71 -26.50 1.58
C LEU A 15 15.89 -27.26 0.97
N ILE A 16 17.02 -26.60 0.73
CA ILE A 16 18.22 -27.26 0.21
C ILE A 16 18.72 -28.32 1.21
N VAL A 17 18.87 -27.93 2.48
CA VAL A 17 19.33 -28.86 3.54
C VAL A 17 18.30 -29.98 3.74
N ALA A 18 17.01 -29.64 3.77
CA ALA A 18 15.94 -30.60 3.93
C ALA A 18 15.91 -31.64 2.80
N LEU A 19 16.07 -31.19 1.55
CA LEU A 19 16.07 -32.06 0.38
C LEU A 19 17.25 -33.03 0.42
N ILE A 20 18.46 -32.56 0.75
CA ILE A 20 19.65 -33.42 0.86
C ILE A 20 19.44 -34.50 1.92
N LEU A 21 18.98 -34.11 3.12
CA LEU A 21 18.69 -35.05 4.21
C LEU A 21 17.59 -36.03 3.83
N ALA A 22 16.52 -35.56 3.19
CA ALA A 22 15.40 -36.39 2.80
C ALA A 22 15.78 -37.44 1.76
N LEU A 23 16.64 -37.09 0.79
CA LEU A 23 17.16 -38.05 -0.19
C LEU A 23 17.99 -39.15 0.50
N ILE A 24 18.89 -38.78 1.41
CA ILE A 24 19.71 -39.73 2.17
C ILE A 24 18.82 -40.68 2.99
N PHE A 25 17.87 -40.14 3.75
CA PHE A 25 16.98 -40.92 4.59
C PHE A 25 16.04 -41.81 3.76
N THR A 26 15.54 -41.32 2.62
CA THR A 26 14.72 -42.12 1.71
C THR A 26 15.49 -43.32 1.18
N ILE A 27 16.76 -43.14 0.80
CA ILE A 27 17.63 -44.24 0.34
C ILE A 27 17.86 -45.25 1.46
N ILE A 28 18.17 -44.80 2.68
CA ILE A 28 18.37 -45.67 3.85
C ILE A 28 17.13 -46.53 4.12
N LEU A 29 15.94 -45.92 4.09
CA LEU A 29 14.67 -46.62 4.31
C LEU A 29 14.36 -47.61 3.19
N THR A 30 14.66 -47.25 1.94
CA THR A 30 14.40 -48.11 0.79
C THR A 30 15.34 -49.31 0.72
N LEU A 31 16.63 -49.09 0.99
CA LEU A 31 17.63 -50.16 1.03
C LEU A 31 17.52 -51.05 2.28
N LYS A 32 16.70 -50.64 3.26
CA LYS A 32 16.50 -51.34 4.53
C LYS A 32 17.83 -51.59 5.26
N THR A 33 18.72 -50.60 5.28
CA THR A 33 20.03 -50.72 5.93
C THR A 33 19.87 -51.02 7.42
N PRO A 34 20.46 -52.12 7.95
CA PRO A 34 20.28 -52.50 9.35
C PRO A 34 20.81 -51.42 10.29
N VAL A 35 20.18 -51.28 11.47
CA VAL A 35 20.38 -50.19 12.46
C VAL A 35 19.97 -48.80 11.98
N LEU A 36 20.46 -48.34 10.81
CA LEU A 36 20.19 -46.99 10.29
C LEU A 36 18.69 -46.74 10.07
N VAL A 37 17.94 -47.76 9.63
CA VAL A 37 16.48 -47.65 9.48
C VAL A 37 15.79 -47.29 10.80
N TRP A 38 16.25 -47.84 11.92
CA TRP A 38 15.67 -47.53 13.23
C TRP A 38 15.98 -46.09 13.66
N LEU A 39 17.21 -45.62 13.41
CA LEU A 39 17.59 -44.23 13.67
C LEU A 39 16.76 -43.24 12.84
N VAL A 40 16.62 -43.50 11.53
CA VAL A 40 15.82 -42.64 10.64
C VAL A 40 14.35 -42.67 11.03
N ARG A 41 13.79 -43.82 11.41
CA ARG A 41 12.41 -43.89 11.91
C ARG A 41 12.22 -43.12 13.21
N GLY A 42 13.14 -43.25 14.16
CA GLY A 42 13.11 -42.48 15.40
C GLY A 42 13.17 -40.97 15.14
N TYR A 43 14.08 -40.54 14.26
CA TYR A 43 14.16 -39.16 13.77
C TYR A 43 12.84 -38.68 13.17
N ILE A 44 12.26 -39.44 12.23
CA ILE A 44 11.00 -39.08 11.59
C ILE A 44 9.92 -38.92 12.65
N THR A 45 9.75 -39.91 13.54
CA THR A 45 8.75 -39.86 14.61
C THR A 45 8.94 -38.63 15.52
N LEU A 46 10.18 -38.27 15.84
CA LEU A 46 10.48 -37.10 16.66
C LEU A 46 10.06 -35.79 15.98
N PHE A 47 10.47 -35.59 14.72
CA PHE A 47 10.26 -34.33 14.01
C PHE A 47 8.85 -34.18 13.40
N THR A 48 8.17 -35.27 13.09
CA THR A 48 6.75 -35.22 12.69
C THR A 48 5.80 -35.27 13.89
N GLY A 49 6.28 -35.69 15.06
CA GLY A 49 5.49 -35.83 16.28
C GLY A 49 5.56 -34.61 17.22
N THR A 50 6.44 -33.65 16.96
CA THR A 50 6.58 -32.44 17.77
C THR A 50 6.22 -31.19 16.96
N PRO A 51 5.50 -30.20 17.54
CA PRO A 51 5.20 -28.97 16.83
C PRO A 51 6.48 -28.20 16.46
N LEU A 52 6.53 -27.66 15.24
CA LEU A 52 7.71 -26.92 14.76
C LEU A 52 8.09 -25.74 15.68
N LEU A 53 7.12 -25.03 16.26
CA LEU A 53 7.40 -23.97 17.22
C LEU A 53 8.18 -24.47 18.45
N VAL A 54 7.83 -25.65 18.96
CA VAL A 54 8.55 -26.28 20.08
C VAL A 54 9.96 -26.69 19.65
N GLN A 55 10.12 -27.21 18.42
CA GLN A 55 11.44 -27.55 17.87
C GLN A 55 12.33 -26.31 17.78
N ILE A 56 11.80 -25.18 17.28
CA ILE A 56 12.50 -23.90 17.21
C ILE A 56 12.96 -23.46 18.62
N PHE A 57 12.07 -23.53 19.62
CA PHE A 57 12.43 -23.16 20.99
C PHE A 57 13.46 -24.09 21.62
N LEU A 58 13.35 -25.40 21.42
CA LEU A 58 14.32 -26.35 21.95
C LEU A 58 15.70 -26.16 21.31
N ILE A 59 15.74 -25.88 20.00
CA ILE A 59 17.01 -25.65 19.28
C ILE A 59 17.64 -24.32 19.70
N TYR A 60 16.83 -23.27 19.89
CA TYR A 60 17.34 -21.94 20.24
C TYR A 60 17.69 -21.81 21.73
N TYR A 61 16.78 -22.20 22.63
CA TYR A 61 16.98 -22.05 24.09
C TYR A 61 17.67 -23.25 24.74
N GLY A 62 17.63 -24.43 24.12
CA GLY A 62 18.17 -25.67 24.68
C GLY A 62 19.68 -25.63 24.95
N PRO A 63 20.53 -25.26 23.97
CA PRO A 63 21.98 -25.20 24.17
C PRO A 63 22.39 -24.30 25.34
N GLY A 64 21.67 -23.21 25.58
CA GLY A 64 21.95 -22.28 26.69
C GLY A 64 21.75 -22.89 28.08
N GLN A 65 21.06 -24.02 28.21
CA GLN A 65 20.88 -24.72 29.47
C GLN A 65 22.11 -25.54 29.91
N PHE A 66 23.10 -25.72 29.02
CA PHE A 66 24.29 -26.51 29.28
C PHE A 66 25.53 -25.62 29.28
N PRO A 67 26.03 -25.19 30.46
CA PRO A 67 27.23 -24.33 30.56
C PRO A 67 28.45 -24.93 29.85
N THR A 68 28.60 -26.26 29.86
CA THR A 68 29.71 -26.97 29.19
C THR A 68 29.74 -26.75 27.67
N LEU A 69 28.60 -26.46 27.02
CA LEU A 69 28.59 -26.14 25.58
C LEU A 69 29.15 -24.74 25.29
N GLN A 70 29.08 -23.83 26.27
CA GLN A 70 29.60 -22.46 26.14
C GLN A 70 31.13 -22.44 26.18
N GLU A 71 31.76 -23.49 26.70
CA GLU A 71 33.22 -23.66 26.69
C GLU A 71 33.79 -23.95 25.30
N TYR A 72 32.95 -24.34 24.33
CA TYR A 72 33.33 -24.58 22.94
C TYR A 72 32.92 -23.39 22.05
N PRO A 73 33.80 -22.38 21.84
CA PRO A 73 33.39 -21.10 21.28
C PRO A 73 32.83 -21.21 19.86
N ALA A 74 33.40 -22.11 19.04
CA ALA A 74 32.96 -22.33 17.66
C ALA A 74 31.55 -22.92 17.60
N LEU A 75 31.24 -23.88 18.48
CA LEU A 75 29.92 -24.50 18.55
C LEU A 75 28.90 -23.52 19.14
N TRP A 76 29.28 -22.79 20.18
CA TRP A 76 28.43 -21.80 20.80
C TRP A 76 28.04 -20.67 19.84
N HIS A 77 29.00 -20.14 19.06
CA HIS A 77 28.71 -19.11 18.06
C HIS A 77 27.70 -19.58 17.01
N LEU A 78 27.77 -20.85 16.59
CA LEU A 78 26.80 -21.42 15.66
C LEU A 78 25.41 -21.53 16.31
N LEU A 79 25.34 -22.06 17.53
CA LEU A 79 24.08 -22.29 18.24
C LEU A 79 23.45 -21.01 18.83
N SER A 80 24.21 -19.92 18.97
CA SER A 80 23.68 -18.64 19.45
C SER A 80 22.99 -17.80 18.37
N GLU A 81 23.22 -18.11 17.09
CA GLU A 81 22.67 -17.36 15.95
C GLU A 81 21.19 -17.75 15.70
N PRO A 82 20.22 -16.82 15.88
CA PRO A 82 18.80 -17.13 15.70
C PRO A 82 18.47 -17.63 14.29
N TRP A 83 19.15 -17.07 13.28
CA TRP A 83 18.95 -17.47 11.89
C TRP A 83 19.35 -18.93 11.65
N LEU A 84 20.48 -19.37 12.22
CA LEU A 84 20.94 -20.75 12.08
C LEU A 84 20.02 -21.71 12.84
N CYS A 85 19.57 -21.33 14.04
CA CYS A 85 18.61 -22.12 14.81
C CYS A 85 17.30 -22.33 14.05
N ALA A 86 16.76 -21.27 13.45
CA ALA A 86 15.57 -21.36 12.60
C ALA A 86 15.81 -22.27 11.39
N LEU A 87 16.97 -22.16 10.72
CA LEU A 87 17.33 -23.00 9.58
C LEU A 87 17.38 -24.47 9.98
N ILE A 88 18.03 -24.79 11.09
CA ILE A 88 18.16 -26.16 11.59
C ILE A 88 16.76 -26.72 11.90
N ALA A 89 15.94 -25.98 12.64
CA ALA A 89 14.58 -26.42 12.98
C ALA A 89 13.73 -26.68 11.73
N LEU A 90 13.69 -25.72 10.79
CA LEU A 90 12.91 -25.82 9.56
C LEU A 90 13.41 -26.95 8.66
N SER A 91 14.73 -27.09 8.50
CA SER A 91 15.32 -28.11 7.64
C SER A 91 15.11 -29.51 8.19
N LEU A 92 15.28 -29.74 9.51
CA LEU A 92 15.05 -31.04 10.12
C LEU A 92 13.57 -31.43 10.07
N ASN A 93 12.67 -30.49 10.36
CA ASN A 93 11.23 -30.72 10.26
C ASN A 93 10.83 -31.09 8.82
N SER A 94 11.21 -30.26 7.86
CA SER A 94 10.89 -30.46 6.44
C SER A 94 11.54 -31.73 5.89
N ALA A 95 12.76 -32.07 6.31
CA ALA A 95 13.41 -33.32 5.92
C ALA A 95 12.60 -34.55 6.36
N ALA A 96 12.01 -34.52 7.57
CA ALA A 96 11.22 -35.64 8.08
C ALA A 96 9.96 -35.89 7.24
N TYR A 97 9.18 -34.83 6.96
CA TYR A 97 8.00 -34.90 6.10
C TYR A 97 8.35 -35.25 4.65
N THR A 98 9.39 -34.63 4.09
CA THR A 98 9.86 -34.91 2.72
C THR A 98 10.37 -36.35 2.59
N THR A 99 11.02 -36.90 3.61
CA THR A 99 11.43 -38.32 3.63
C THR A 99 10.21 -39.24 3.58
N GLN A 100 9.19 -38.97 4.40
CA GLN A 100 7.96 -39.76 4.38
C GLN A 100 7.27 -39.67 3.00
N LEU A 101 7.28 -38.48 2.40
CA LEU A 101 6.71 -38.26 1.09
C LEU A 101 7.41 -39.08 0.00
N PHE A 102 8.73 -38.96 -0.09
CA PHE A 102 9.51 -39.66 -1.11
C PHE A 102 9.53 -41.16 -0.89
N TYR A 103 9.71 -41.62 0.35
CA TYR A 103 9.63 -43.03 0.68
C TYR A 103 8.22 -43.60 0.44
N GLY A 104 7.17 -42.82 0.74
CA GLY A 104 5.79 -43.15 0.41
C GLY A 104 5.56 -43.29 -1.09
N ALA A 105 6.12 -42.38 -1.89
CA ALA A 105 6.05 -42.45 -3.34
C ALA A 105 6.76 -43.68 -3.92
N ILE A 106 7.91 -44.06 -3.36
CA ILE A 106 8.63 -45.29 -3.75
C ILE A 106 7.82 -46.53 -3.40
N ARG A 107 7.19 -46.56 -2.22
CA ARG A 107 6.31 -47.68 -1.81
C ARG A 107 5.01 -47.76 -2.61
N ALA A 108 4.57 -46.67 -3.21
CA ALA A 108 3.40 -46.63 -4.08
C ALA A 108 3.66 -47.17 -5.50
N ILE A 109 4.90 -47.56 -5.81
CA ILE A 109 5.24 -48.22 -7.07
C ILE A 109 4.69 -49.65 -7.03
N PRO A 110 3.95 -50.09 -8.08
CA PRO A 110 3.40 -51.45 -8.13
C PRO A 110 4.47 -52.52 -7.94
N GLU A 111 4.18 -53.54 -7.12
CA GLU A 111 5.12 -54.64 -6.82
C GLU A 111 5.60 -55.37 -8.09
N GLY A 112 4.75 -55.46 -9.11
CA GLY A 112 5.09 -56.05 -10.40
C GLY A 112 6.30 -55.39 -11.08
N GLN A 113 6.52 -54.08 -10.90
CA GLN A 113 7.70 -53.42 -11.48
C GLN A 113 8.99 -53.85 -10.77
N TRP A 114 8.94 -54.00 -9.44
CA TRP A 114 10.07 -54.52 -8.66
C TRP A 114 10.40 -55.96 -9.04
N GLN A 115 9.37 -56.79 -9.21
CA GLN A 115 9.52 -58.19 -9.61
C GLN A 115 10.09 -58.31 -11.03
N SER A 116 9.64 -57.47 -11.98
CA SER A 116 10.17 -57.45 -13.35
C SER A 116 11.66 -57.11 -13.40
N CYS A 117 12.12 -56.11 -12.66
CA CYS A 117 13.55 -55.79 -12.57
C CYS A 117 14.35 -56.94 -11.94
N SER A 118 13.82 -57.58 -10.89
CA SER A 118 14.46 -58.75 -10.28
C SER A 118 14.51 -59.95 -11.23
N ALA A 119 13.51 -60.15 -12.08
CA ALA A 119 13.48 -61.20 -13.09
C ALA A 119 14.54 -60.97 -14.20
N LEU A 120 14.88 -59.71 -14.47
CA LEU A 120 15.99 -59.33 -15.34
C LEU A 120 17.38 -59.44 -14.65
N GLY A 121 17.44 -59.95 -13.42
CA GLY A 121 18.69 -60.10 -12.66
C GLY A 121 19.27 -58.79 -12.14
N MET A 122 18.49 -57.70 -12.14
CA MET A 122 18.96 -56.39 -11.69
C MET A 122 19.18 -56.37 -10.17
N SER A 123 20.25 -55.72 -9.72
CA SER A 123 20.45 -55.52 -8.28
C SER A 123 19.41 -54.55 -7.72
N LYS A 124 19.25 -54.50 -6.38
CA LYS A 124 18.35 -53.51 -5.74
C LYS A 124 18.73 -52.07 -6.06
N LYS A 125 20.02 -51.79 -6.24
CA LYS A 125 20.52 -50.45 -6.58
C LYS A 125 20.13 -50.09 -8.02
N ASP A 126 20.26 -51.03 -8.95
CA ASP A 126 19.93 -50.81 -10.35
C ASP A 126 18.41 -50.66 -10.53
N THR A 127 17.64 -51.51 -9.84
CA THR A 127 16.17 -51.40 -9.78
C THR A 127 15.76 -50.03 -9.24
N LEU A 128 16.39 -49.56 -8.15
CA LEU A 128 16.13 -48.23 -7.60
C LEU A 128 16.43 -47.14 -8.62
N ALA A 129 17.59 -47.18 -9.29
CA ALA A 129 17.97 -46.18 -10.27
C ALA A 129 16.94 -46.01 -11.42
N ILE A 130 16.28 -47.11 -11.82
CA ILE A 130 15.20 -47.07 -12.83
C ILE A 130 13.90 -46.52 -12.26
N LEU A 131 13.48 -46.96 -11.08
CA LEU A 131 12.16 -46.66 -10.54
C LEU A 131 12.08 -45.30 -9.83
N LEU A 132 13.20 -44.82 -9.31
CA LEU A 132 13.29 -43.61 -8.50
C LEU A 132 12.86 -42.33 -9.25
N PRO A 133 13.24 -42.10 -10.53
CA PRO A 133 12.74 -40.95 -11.30
C PRO A 133 11.20 -40.93 -11.43
N TYR A 134 10.57 -42.10 -11.60
CA TYR A 134 9.11 -42.20 -11.69
C TYR A 134 8.43 -41.85 -10.36
N ALA A 135 8.97 -42.36 -9.24
CA ALA A 135 8.47 -42.03 -7.91
C ALA A 135 8.58 -40.54 -7.61
N PHE A 136 9.73 -39.92 -7.90
CA PHE A 136 9.93 -38.49 -7.67
C PHE A 136 8.98 -37.63 -8.49
N LYS A 137 8.80 -37.96 -9.79
CA LYS A 137 7.86 -37.24 -10.66
C LYS A 137 6.43 -37.24 -10.07
N ARG A 138 6.00 -38.35 -9.48
CA ARG A 138 4.69 -38.46 -8.83
C ARG A 138 4.60 -37.68 -7.52
N SER A 139 5.69 -37.62 -6.75
CA SER A 139 5.74 -36.88 -5.48
C SER A 139 5.82 -35.37 -5.63
N LEU A 140 6.09 -34.85 -6.84
CA LEU A 140 6.35 -33.43 -7.08
C LEU A 140 5.21 -32.51 -6.64
N SER A 141 3.96 -32.92 -6.87
CA SER A 141 2.79 -32.14 -6.44
C SER A 141 2.73 -31.99 -4.91
N SER A 142 2.91 -33.09 -4.19
CA SER A 142 2.95 -33.06 -2.73
C SER A 142 4.19 -32.34 -2.19
N TYR A 143 5.33 -32.44 -2.87
CA TYR A 143 6.54 -31.71 -2.49
C TYR A 143 6.36 -30.19 -2.66
N SER A 144 5.60 -29.75 -3.66
CA SER A 144 5.23 -28.34 -3.81
C SER A 144 4.46 -27.82 -2.60
N ASN A 145 3.59 -28.63 -2.00
CA ASN A 145 2.87 -28.25 -0.77
C ASN A 145 3.85 -28.08 0.40
N GLU A 146 4.86 -28.94 0.50
CA GLU A 146 5.92 -28.81 1.53
C GLU A 146 6.75 -27.53 1.34
N VAL A 147 7.09 -27.16 0.11
CA VAL A 147 7.80 -25.91 -0.18
C VAL A 147 7.01 -24.70 0.32
N VAL A 148 5.70 -24.66 0.05
CA VAL A 148 4.81 -23.59 0.54
C VAL A 148 4.71 -23.61 2.07
N LEU A 149 4.67 -24.80 2.67
CA LEU A 149 4.59 -24.95 4.12
C LEU A 149 5.85 -24.45 4.82
N VAL A 150 7.05 -24.72 4.28
CA VAL A 150 8.32 -24.19 4.82
C VAL A 150 8.33 -22.67 4.74
N PHE A 151 7.93 -22.08 3.61
CA PHE A 151 7.83 -20.62 3.48
C PHE A 151 6.90 -20.03 4.53
N LYS A 152 5.68 -20.59 4.68
CA LYS A 152 4.73 -20.15 5.71
C LYS A 152 5.30 -20.31 7.12
N SER A 153 6.03 -21.38 7.37
CA SER A 153 6.60 -21.69 8.68
C SER A 153 7.79 -20.79 9.06
N THR A 154 8.40 -20.09 8.11
CA THR A 154 9.40 -19.04 8.45
C THR A 154 8.83 -17.96 9.35
N SER A 155 7.51 -17.73 9.31
CA SER A 155 6.80 -16.81 10.22
C SER A 155 6.90 -17.19 11.68
N LEU A 156 7.31 -18.42 12.05
CA LEU A 156 7.54 -18.77 13.44
C LEU A 156 8.87 -18.20 13.97
N ALA A 157 9.80 -17.81 13.08
CA ALA A 157 11.14 -17.38 13.48
C ALA A 157 11.15 -16.05 14.27
N TYR A 158 10.12 -15.19 14.12
CA TYR A 158 10.05 -13.96 14.94
C TYR A 158 10.00 -14.25 16.44
N THR A 159 9.53 -15.43 16.84
CA THR A 159 9.43 -15.85 18.25
C THR A 159 10.78 -16.04 18.92
N ILE A 160 11.84 -16.25 18.12
CA ILE A 160 13.24 -16.30 18.58
C ILE A 160 14.01 -15.06 18.15
N THR A 161 13.33 -13.91 18.10
CA THR A 161 13.91 -12.59 17.78
C THR A 161 14.42 -12.43 16.35
N LEU A 162 14.14 -13.37 15.44
CA LEU A 162 14.51 -13.23 14.03
C LEU A 162 13.44 -12.43 13.27
N MET A 163 13.75 -11.17 12.95
CA MET A 163 12.82 -10.27 12.26
C MET A 163 12.68 -10.62 10.77
N GLU A 164 11.70 -11.44 10.45
CA GLU A 164 11.23 -11.71 9.10
C GLU A 164 9.91 -10.94 8.80
N VAL A 165 9.23 -11.24 7.69
CA VAL A 165 8.03 -10.51 7.25
C VAL A 165 6.97 -10.41 8.35
N MET A 166 6.66 -11.51 9.05
CA MET A 166 5.69 -11.52 10.15
C MET A 166 6.21 -10.76 11.38
N GLY A 167 7.50 -10.83 11.71
CA GLY A 167 8.10 -10.00 12.76
C GLY A 167 7.93 -8.50 12.52
N TYR A 168 8.18 -8.05 11.28
CA TYR A 168 7.96 -6.64 10.92
C TYR A 168 6.48 -6.26 10.86
N SER A 169 5.59 -7.17 10.44
CA SER A 169 4.15 -6.89 10.47
C SER A 169 3.65 -6.73 11.91
N GLN A 170 4.04 -7.62 12.83
CA GLN A 170 3.70 -7.51 14.25
C GLN A 170 4.23 -6.22 14.88
N LEU A 171 5.45 -5.80 14.52
CA LEU A 171 6.01 -4.54 14.99
C LEU A 171 5.25 -3.32 14.45
N LEU A 172 4.82 -3.35 13.19
CA LEU A 172 3.98 -2.30 12.61
C LEU A 172 2.62 -2.27 13.30
N TYR A 173 1.97 -3.42 13.44
CA TYR A 173 0.68 -3.55 14.13
C TYR A 173 0.75 -3.04 15.57
N GLY A 174 1.80 -3.36 16.32
CA GLY A 174 2.00 -2.86 17.67
C GLY A 174 2.23 -1.35 17.77
N ARG A 175 2.63 -0.68 16.67
CA ARG A 175 2.83 0.77 16.61
C ARG A 175 1.62 1.52 16.09
N THR A 176 0.93 0.97 15.10
CA THR A 176 -0.19 1.65 14.43
C THR A 176 -1.55 1.27 14.99
N TYR A 177 -1.65 0.18 15.75
CA TYR A 177 -2.92 -0.47 16.13
C TYR A 177 -3.79 -0.82 14.91
N ASP A 178 -3.22 -0.86 13.71
CA ASP A 178 -3.94 -1.12 12.47
C ASP A 178 -3.60 -2.52 11.97
N VAL A 179 -4.63 -3.37 11.87
CA VAL A 179 -4.52 -4.79 11.51
C VAL A 179 -4.54 -4.99 9.99
N MET A 180 -4.82 -3.93 9.22
CA MET A 180 -5.04 -4.03 7.78
C MET A 180 -3.75 -4.05 6.96
N VAL A 181 -3.75 -4.86 5.90
CA VAL A 181 -2.64 -4.99 4.93
C VAL A 181 -2.58 -3.79 3.97
N PHE A 182 -3.68 -3.04 3.84
CA PHE A 182 -3.78 -1.89 2.96
C PHE A 182 -3.37 -0.61 3.70
N GLU A 183 -2.56 0.21 3.02
CA GLU A 183 -2.16 1.52 3.51
C GLU A 183 -3.39 2.43 3.56
N LYS A 184 -3.67 3.04 4.72
CA LYS A 184 -4.72 4.07 4.84
C LYS A 184 -4.13 5.43 4.50
N ILE A 185 -4.80 6.18 3.63
CA ILE A 185 -4.43 7.56 3.29
C ILE A 185 -5.59 8.46 3.69
N ASN A 186 -5.36 9.33 4.67
CA ASN A 186 -6.35 10.33 5.06
C ASN A 186 -6.18 11.59 4.21
N PHE A 187 -7.24 12.04 3.54
CA PHE A 187 -7.28 13.27 2.76
C PHE A 187 -7.98 14.38 3.55
N GLY A 188 -7.33 15.52 3.73
CA GLY A 188 -7.97 16.75 4.16
C GLY A 188 -8.73 17.37 3.00
N VAL A 189 -9.99 17.71 3.22
CA VAL A 189 -10.88 18.30 2.22
C VAL A 189 -11.66 19.51 2.75
N SER A 190 -12.10 20.42 1.90
CA SER A 190 -13.04 21.52 2.23
C SER A 190 -14.33 21.40 1.44
N ALA A 191 -15.30 20.65 1.98
CA ALA A 191 -16.51 20.20 1.26
C ALA A 191 -17.59 21.28 1.05
N THR A 192 -17.20 22.47 0.58
CA THR A 192 -18.07 23.63 0.35
C THR A 192 -17.98 24.17 -1.08
N TYR A 193 -17.34 23.43 -2.00
CA TYR A 193 -16.92 23.92 -3.31
C TYR A 193 -17.29 22.98 -4.48
N PRO A 194 -18.60 22.82 -4.79
CA PRO A 194 -19.06 21.98 -5.90
C PRO A 194 -18.63 22.56 -7.27
N PRO A 195 -18.30 21.72 -8.27
CA PRO A 195 -18.42 20.26 -8.27
C PRO A 195 -17.17 19.52 -7.73
N PHE A 196 -16.14 20.22 -7.24
CA PHE A 196 -14.91 19.59 -6.73
C PHE A 196 -15.17 18.79 -5.45
N GLU A 197 -15.79 19.43 -4.45
CA GLU A 197 -16.19 18.75 -3.22
C GLU A 197 -17.39 19.45 -2.57
N SER A 198 -18.30 18.65 -2.03
CA SER A 198 -19.53 19.13 -1.38
C SER A 198 -20.08 18.05 -0.43
N ILE A 199 -20.98 18.45 0.47
CA ILE A 199 -21.75 17.51 1.28
C ILE A 199 -22.97 17.06 0.48
N GLY A 200 -23.04 15.76 0.20
CA GLY A 200 -24.17 15.10 -0.46
C GLY A 200 -25.35 14.85 0.50
N ALA A 201 -26.43 14.29 -0.05
CA ALA A 201 -27.70 14.10 0.67
C ALA A 201 -27.59 13.26 1.96
N ASN A 202 -26.66 12.29 1.99
CA ASN A 202 -26.45 11.39 3.12
C ASN A 202 -25.38 11.88 4.11
N ASN A 203 -25.05 13.18 4.08
CA ASN A 203 -23.95 13.77 4.84
C ASN A 203 -22.56 13.17 4.51
N GLU A 204 -22.45 12.57 3.32
CA GLU A 204 -21.21 12.07 2.75
C GLU A 204 -20.54 13.15 1.89
N ILE A 205 -19.21 13.14 1.83
CA ILE A 205 -18.46 14.08 0.98
C ILE A 205 -18.45 13.51 -0.45
N VAL A 206 -18.88 14.31 -1.41
CA VAL A 206 -18.97 13.95 -2.84
C VAL A 206 -18.39 15.06 -3.71
N GLY A 207 -17.95 14.69 -4.91
CA GLY A 207 -17.43 15.64 -5.89
C GLY A 207 -16.30 15.04 -6.71
N PHE A 208 -15.85 15.79 -7.71
CA PHE A 208 -14.75 15.41 -8.59
C PHE A 208 -13.48 15.04 -7.83
N ASP A 209 -13.08 15.84 -6.85
CA ASP A 209 -11.87 15.60 -6.05
C ASP A 209 -12.00 14.32 -5.22
N ILE A 210 -13.20 14.01 -4.74
CA ILE A 210 -13.47 12.79 -3.96
C ILE A 210 -13.41 11.55 -4.85
N ASP A 211 -14.05 11.60 -6.02
CA ASP A 211 -14.02 10.48 -6.97
C ASP A 211 -12.61 10.26 -7.53
N LEU A 212 -11.87 11.34 -7.78
CA LEU A 212 -10.46 11.29 -8.16
C LEU A 212 -9.62 10.64 -7.06
N ALA A 213 -9.76 11.08 -5.81
CA ALA A 213 -9.04 10.49 -4.68
C ALA A 213 -9.37 8.99 -4.53
N LYS A 214 -10.66 8.61 -4.57
CA LYS A 214 -11.08 7.20 -4.50
C LYS A 214 -10.45 6.36 -5.63
N ALA A 215 -10.39 6.89 -6.85
CA ALA A 215 -9.75 6.22 -7.98
C ALA A 215 -8.23 6.06 -7.79
N LEU A 216 -7.54 7.10 -7.32
CA LEU A 216 -6.12 7.03 -6.97
C LEU A 216 -5.86 5.95 -5.91
N CYS A 217 -6.68 5.90 -4.88
CA CYS A 217 -6.54 4.94 -3.79
C CYS A 217 -6.77 3.51 -4.24
N LYS A 218 -7.79 3.29 -5.08
CA LYS A 218 -8.02 1.99 -5.72
C LYS A 218 -6.79 1.56 -6.53
N GLN A 219 -6.20 2.47 -7.30
CA GLN A 219 -5.00 2.19 -8.09
C GLN A 219 -3.78 1.86 -7.22
N MET A 220 -3.65 2.50 -6.05
CA MET A 220 -2.57 2.25 -5.09
C MET A 220 -2.82 1.03 -4.19
N GLN A 221 -3.98 0.39 -4.29
CA GLN A 221 -4.44 -0.63 -3.32
C GLN A 221 -4.41 -0.08 -1.88
N ALA A 222 -4.87 1.15 -1.72
CA ALA A 222 -4.96 1.87 -0.46
C ALA A 222 -6.43 2.12 -0.10
N GLU A 223 -6.72 2.20 1.20
CA GLU A 223 -8.00 2.67 1.70
C GLU A 223 -7.92 4.18 1.93
N CYS A 224 -8.96 4.93 1.54
CA CYS A 224 -8.96 6.37 1.66
C CYS A 224 -10.14 6.90 2.46
N THR A 225 -9.80 7.79 3.38
CA THR A 225 -10.73 8.48 4.25
C THR A 225 -10.64 9.98 4.01
N PHE A 226 -11.71 10.70 4.28
CA PHE A 226 -11.79 12.14 4.06
C PHE A 226 -12.12 12.85 5.36
N THR A 227 -11.36 13.89 5.68
CA THR A 227 -11.57 14.74 6.86
C THR A 227 -11.89 16.16 6.41
N ASN A 228 -13.08 16.64 6.74
CA ASN A 228 -13.56 17.95 6.33
C ASN A 228 -13.04 19.07 7.26
N HIS A 229 -12.47 20.12 6.70
CA HIS A 229 -11.96 21.31 7.39
C HIS A 229 -12.10 22.56 6.52
N ALA A 230 -12.08 23.74 7.14
CA ALA A 230 -12.03 25.01 6.41
C ALA A 230 -10.75 25.10 5.55
N PHE A 231 -10.88 25.68 4.35
CA PHE A 231 -9.81 25.68 3.34
C PHE A 231 -8.50 26.32 3.83
N ASP A 232 -8.57 27.43 4.56
CA ASP A 232 -7.41 28.15 5.10
C ASP A 232 -6.59 27.32 6.12
N SER A 233 -7.25 26.37 6.78
CA SER A 233 -6.62 25.46 7.74
C SER A 233 -5.95 24.26 7.10
N LEU A 234 -6.11 24.04 5.78
CA LEU A 234 -5.72 22.80 5.13
C LEU A 234 -4.20 22.56 5.13
N ILE A 235 -3.41 23.55 4.72
CA ILE A 235 -1.94 23.44 4.69
C ILE A 235 -1.35 23.37 6.12
N PRO A 236 -1.76 24.24 7.07
CA PRO A 236 -1.33 24.12 8.46
C PRO A 236 -1.61 22.74 9.05
N SER A 237 -2.83 22.22 8.89
CA SER A 237 -3.23 20.92 9.44
C SER A 237 -2.52 19.73 8.77
N LEU A 238 -2.18 19.83 7.48
CA LEU A 238 -1.33 18.85 6.79
C LEU A 238 0.06 18.76 7.44
N LYS A 239 0.66 19.91 7.76
CA LYS A 239 1.97 20.00 8.42
C LYS A 239 1.93 19.45 9.84
N PHE A 240 0.83 19.66 10.56
CA PHE A 240 0.57 19.08 11.88
C PHE A 240 0.13 17.61 11.83
N ARG A 241 0.19 16.95 10.67
CA ARG A 241 -0.09 15.51 10.48
C ARG A 241 -1.51 15.10 10.88
N LYS A 242 -2.49 16.01 10.77
CA LYS A 242 -3.91 15.64 10.96
C LYS A 242 -4.42 14.70 9.86
N TYR A 243 -3.82 14.78 8.68
CA TYR A 243 -4.06 13.92 7.51
C TYR A 243 -2.80 13.88 6.64
N ASP A 244 -2.78 13.03 5.62
CA ASP A 244 -1.60 12.68 4.83
C ASP A 244 -1.46 13.46 3.53
N ALA A 245 -2.60 13.82 2.93
CA ALA A 245 -2.70 14.58 1.71
C ALA A 245 -3.87 15.58 1.77
N VAL A 246 -3.88 16.58 0.90
CA VAL A 246 -4.99 17.52 0.70
C VAL A 246 -5.41 17.50 -0.75
N ILE A 247 -6.72 17.38 -0.99
CA ILE A 247 -7.33 17.46 -2.32
C ILE A 247 -8.63 18.28 -2.20
N SER A 248 -8.58 19.55 -2.62
CA SER A 248 -9.69 20.50 -2.52
C SER A 248 -9.52 21.66 -3.50
N GLY A 249 -9.42 21.34 -4.78
CA GLY A 249 -9.17 22.32 -5.84
C GLY A 249 -8.01 23.27 -5.54
N MET A 250 -6.92 22.76 -4.96
CA MET A 250 -5.85 23.60 -4.45
C MET A 250 -4.88 23.98 -5.57
N ASP A 251 -4.86 25.25 -5.96
CA ASP A 251 -3.87 25.75 -6.93
C ASP A 251 -2.43 25.53 -6.45
N ILE A 252 -1.59 25.08 -7.38
CA ILE A 252 -0.15 24.91 -7.18
C ILE A 252 0.54 26.26 -7.33
N THR A 253 0.80 26.95 -6.20
CA THR A 253 1.49 28.25 -6.22
C THR A 253 2.95 28.16 -5.73
N PRO A 254 3.82 29.10 -6.12
CA PRO A 254 5.18 29.16 -5.59
C PRO A 254 5.22 29.33 -4.06
N GLU A 255 4.26 30.04 -3.48
CA GLU A 255 4.16 30.23 -2.03
C GLU A 255 3.78 28.93 -1.31
N ARG A 256 2.75 28.23 -1.77
CA ARG A 256 2.33 26.95 -1.19
C ARG A 256 3.41 25.89 -1.37
N SER A 257 4.10 25.87 -2.50
CA SER A 257 5.19 24.93 -2.80
C SER A 257 6.43 25.08 -1.89
N LYS A 258 6.57 26.21 -1.17
CA LYS A 258 7.57 26.36 -0.10
C LYS A 258 7.20 25.62 1.18
N GLN A 259 5.92 25.32 1.38
CA GLN A 259 5.38 24.72 2.60
C GLN A 259 5.03 23.24 2.45
N VAL A 260 4.58 22.85 1.26
CA VAL A 260 4.11 21.50 0.92
C VAL A 260 4.64 21.08 -0.44
N SER A 261 4.65 19.78 -0.72
CA SER A 261 4.95 19.25 -2.05
C SER A 261 3.65 18.92 -2.76
N PHE A 262 3.54 19.31 -4.03
CA PHE A 262 2.37 19.00 -4.86
C PHE A 262 2.65 17.86 -5.82
N THR A 263 1.61 17.08 -6.11
CA THR A 263 1.59 16.20 -7.28
C THR A 263 1.72 16.99 -8.58
N THR A 264 1.94 16.29 -9.69
CA THR A 264 1.64 16.86 -11.01
C THR A 264 0.19 17.34 -11.04
N PRO A 265 -0.13 18.42 -11.78
CA PRO A 265 -1.48 18.97 -11.81
C PRO A 265 -2.47 17.93 -12.32
N TYR A 266 -3.61 17.83 -11.64
CA TYR A 266 -4.71 16.97 -12.06
C TYR A 266 -5.75 17.73 -12.87
N TYR A 267 -5.87 19.05 -12.71
CA TYR A 267 -6.86 19.89 -13.40
C TYR A 267 -6.27 21.25 -13.77
N GLU A 268 -6.48 21.74 -14.99
CA GLU A 268 -6.06 23.08 -15.42
C GLU A 268 -7.12 24.10 -15.01
N ASN A 269 -6.74 25.10 -14.22
CA ASN A 269 -7.70 26.01 -13.58
C ASN A 269 -7.68 27.42 -14.19
N SER A 270 -8.83 28.09 -14.13
CA SER A 270 -9.00 29.52 -14.44
C SER A 270 -10.09 30.12 -13.57
N ALA A 271 -10.03 31.41 -13.26
CA ALA A 271 -11.00 32.06 -12.37
C ALA A 271 -11.73 33.23 -13.03
N VAL A 272 -12.95 33.51 -12.59
CA VAL A 272 -13.77 34.65 -13.03
C VAL A 272 -14.62 35.18 -11.88
N VAL A 273 -14.93 36.47 -11.91
CA VAL A 273 -15.93 37.06 -11.01
C VAL A 273 -17.32 36.83 -11.60
N ILE A 274 -18.27 36.42 -10.76
CA ILE A 274 -19.69 36.49 -11.09
C ILE A 274 -20.37 37.62 -10.32
N ALA A 275 -21.32 38.28 -10.97
CA ALA A 275 -22.12 39.35 -10.38
C ALA A 275 -23.55 39.29 -10.95
N LYS A 276 -24.36 40.30 -10.64
CA LYS A 276 -25.64 40.50 -11.34
C LYS A 276 -25.39 40.57 -12.85
N LYS A 277 -26.18 39.81 -13.61
CA LYS A 277 -26.02 39.67 -15.05
C LYS A 277 -25.99 41.03 -15.75
N ASP A 278 -25.13 41.15 -16.75
CA ASP A 278 -24.95 42.33 -17.61
C ASP A 278 -24.63 43.65 -16.86
N THR A 279 -24.17 43.59 -15.61
CA THR A 279 -23.89 44.78 -14.78
C THR A 279 -22.43 45.26 -14.89
N TYR A 280 -21.48 44.33 -14.98
CA TYR A 280 -20.03 44.59 -15.04
C TYR A 280 -19.41 43.67 -16.10
N LYS A 281 -18.29 44.07 -16.71
CA LYS A 281 -17.61 43.27 -17.75
C LYS A 281 -16.11 43.13 -17.53
N THR A 282 -15.50 44.06 -16.79
CA THR A 282 -14.05 44.10 -16.54
C THR A 282 -13.77 44.37 -15.05
N PHE A 283 -12.54 44.08 -14.61
CA PHE A 283 -12.11 44.44 -13.25
C PHE A 283 -12.19 45.94 -12.97
N ALA A 284 -12.00 46.79 -14.00
CA ALA A 284 -12.13 48.24 -13.87
C ALA A 284 -13.56 48.67 -13.45
N ASP A 285 -14.59 47.94 -13.91
CA ASP A 285 -15.99 48.20 -13.54
C ASP A 285 -16.28 47.86 -12.06
N LEU A 286 -15.42 47.03 -11.45
CA LEU A 286 -15.54 46.57 -10.07
C LEU A 286 -14.86 47.51 -9.06
N LYS A 287 -14.35 48.67 -9.51
CA LYS A 287 -13.73 49.66 -8.62
C LYS A 287 -14.69 50.07 -7.49
N GLY A 288 -14.22 49.92 -6.25
CA GLY A 288 -14.96 50.22 -5.03
C GLY A 288 -16.08 49.22 -4.69
N LYS A 289 -16.32 48.21 -5.53
CA LYS A 289 -17.30 47.14 -5.32
C LYS A 289 -16.77 46.10 -4.35
N ARG A 290 -17.69 45.42 -3.67
CA ARG A 290 -17.41 44.39 -2.67
C ARG A 290 -17.46 43.02 -3.34
N ILE A 291 -16.32 42.37 -3.49
CA ILE A 291 -16.23 41.04 -4.09
C ILE A 291 -15.94 40.03 -2.99
N GLY A 292 -16.73 38.97 -2.91
CA GLY A 292 -16.63 37.91 -1.92
C GLY A 292 -15.80 36.73 -2.40
N MET A 293 -15.03 36.13 -1.49
CA MET A 293 -14.31 34.87 -1.72
C MET A 293 -14.02 34.19 -0.38
N GLU A 294 -13.71 32.90 -0.42
CA GLU A 294 -13.29 32.15 0.76
C GLU A 294 -11.90 32.61 1.23
N ASN A 295 -11.70 32.64 2.54
CA ASN A 295 -10.45 33.07 3.18
C ASN A 295 -9.28 32.15 2.80
N GLY A 296 -8.09 32.71 2.56
CA GLY A 296 -6.87 31.95 2.25
C GLY A 296 -6.80 31.41 0.81
N THR A 297 -7.73 31.82 -0.06
CA THR A 297 -7.74 31.46 -1.48
C THR A 297 -6.76 32.30 -2.29
N THR A 298 -6.38 31.78 -3.46
CA THR A 298 -5.61 32.49 -4.48
C THR A 298 -6.41 33.65 -5.08
N HIS A 299 -7.74 33.52 -5.15
CA HIS A 299 -8.68 34.56 -5.53
C HIS A 299 -8.55 35.81 -4.65
N GLN A 300 -8.46 35.61 -3.32
CA GLN A 300 -8.23 36.69 -2.35
C GLN A 300 -6.92 37.42 -2.61
N LYS A 301 -5.83 36.66 -2.74
CA LYS A 301 -4.48 37.20 -2.97
C LYS A 301 -4.42 37.99 -4.29
N TYR A 302 -5.01 37.45 -5.36
CA TYR A 302 -5.02 38.08 -6.68
C TYR A 302 -5.70 39.45 -6.67
N ILE A 303 -6.90 39.57 -6.08
CA ILE A 303 -7.58 40.87 -6.01
C ILE A 303 -6.78 41.85 -5.16
N GLN A 304 -6.25 41.42 -4.01
CA GLN A 304 -5.47 42.30 -3.13
C GLN A 304 -4.20 42.85 -3.81
N ASP A 305 -3.52 42.03 -4.61
CA ASP A 305 -2.26 42.40 -5.23
C ASP A 305 -2.45 43.11 -6.59
N GLN A 306 -3.38 42.65 -7.44
CA GLN A 306 -3.55 43.13 -8.82
C GLN A 306 -4.68 44.15 -8.98
N HIS A 307 -5.69 44.12 -8.11
CA HIS A 307 -6.87 44.98 -8.16
C HIS A 307 -7.19 45.61 -6.80
N PRO A 308 -6.24 46.32 -6.14
CA PRO A 308 -6.45 46.92 -4.83
C PRO A 308 -7.59 47.96 -4.79
N GLU A 309 -8.04 48.44 -5.95
CA GLU A 309 -9.21 49.27 -6.12
C GLU A 309 -10.55 48.55 -5.86
N VAL A 310 -10.55 47.21 -5.83
CA VAL A 310 -11.70 46.36 -5.54
C VAL A 310 -11.70 45.97 -4.06
N LYS A 311 -12.84 46.06 -3.37
CA LYS A 311 -12.93 45.73 -1.94
C LYS A 311 -13.13 44.22 -1.78
N THR A 312 -12.13 43.50 -1.28
CA THR A 312 -12.28 42.09 -0.92
C THR A 312 -13.11 41.92 0.35
N VAL A 313 -14.07 41.00 0.32
CA VAL A 313 -14.84 40.55 1.49
C VAL A 313 -14.55 39.07 1.69
N SER A 314 -13.93 38.75 2.83
CA SER A 314 -13.56 37.38 3.17
C SER A 314 -14.71 36.65 3.83
N TYR A 315 -14.95 35.42 3.38
CA TYR A 315 -15.92 34.50 3.97
C TYR A 315 -15.21 33.23 4.45
N ASP A 316 -15.83 32.55 5.40
CA ASP A 316 -15.44 31.21 5.87
C ASP A 316 -15.71 30.12 4.83
N SER A 317 -16.65 30.34 3.90
CA SER A 317 -16.94 29.46 2.78
C SER A 317 -17.52 30.23 1.59
N TYR A 318 -17.34 29.68 0.38
CA TYR A 318 -17.99 30.22 -0.82
C TYR A 318 -19.52 30.18 -0.77
N GLN A 319 -20.11 29.23 -0.03
CA GLN A 319 -21.56 29.15 0.15
C GLN A 319 -22.10 30.42 0.82
N ASN A 320 -21.44 30.91 1.86
CA ASN A 320 -21.82 32.13 2.55
C ASN A 320 -21.61 33.38 1.68
N ALA A 321 -20.50 33.44 0.92
CA ALA A 321 -20.27 34.50 -0.04
C ALA A 321 -21.40 34.57 -1.10
N PHE A 322 -21.81 33.40 -1.61
CA PHE A 322 -22.85 33.32 -2.63
C PHE A 322 -24.25 33.69 -2.09
N ILE A 323 -24.56 33.33 -0.85
CA ILE A 323 -25.80 33.77 -0.18
C ILE A 323 -25.84 35.30 -0.04
N ASP A 324 -24.71 35.92 0.32
CA ASP A 324 -24.61 37.37 0.43
C ASP A 324 -24.72 38.07 -0.92
N LEU A 325 -24.17 37.47 -1.98
CA LEU A 325 -24.36 37.96 -3.35
C LEU A 325 -25.84 37.95 -3.75
N LYS A 326 -26.54 36.83 -3.50
CA LYS A 326 -27.99 36.71 -3.77
C LYS A 326 -28.81 37.76 -3.02
N ASN A 327 -28.44 38.06 -1.78
CA ASN A 327 -29.11 39.04 -0.94
C ASN A 327 -28.67 40.49 -1.25
N GLY A 328 -27.78 40.72 -2.22
CA GLY A 328 -27.27 42.05 -2.58
C GLY A 328 -26.37 42.68 -1.51
N ARG A 329 -25.87 41.89 -0.55
CA ARG A 329 -24.94 42.35 0.49
C ARG A 329 -23.52 42.54 -0.04
N ILE A 330 -23.17 41.88 -1.14
CA ILE A 330 -21.93 42.09 -1.90
C ILE A 330 -22.27 42.21 -3.39
N ASP A 331 -21.31 42.72 -4.16
CA ASP A 331 -21.50 43.05 -5.58
C ASP A 331 -21.10 41.91 -6.53
N GLY A 332 -20.27 40.97 -6.07
CA GLY A 332 -19.85 39.79 -6.84
C GLY A 332 -19.13 38.76 -6.00
N VAL A 333 -18.84 37.59 -6.57
CA VAL A 333 -18.03 36.52 -5.97
C VAL A 333 -16.95 36.11 -6.95
N PHE A 334 -15.70 35.95 -6.48
CA PHE A 334 -14.57 35.54 -7.30
C PHE A 334 -14.17 34.10 -7.01
N GLY A 335 -14.25 33.22 -8.00
CA GLY A 335 -13.95 31.80 -7.85
C GLY A 335 -13.55 31.15 -9.18
N ASP A 336 -13.33 29.85 -9.14
CA ASP A 336 -12.92 29.07 -10.31
C ASP A 336 -14.04 28.94 -11.32
N THR A 337 -13.67 28.95 -12.59
CA THR A 337 -14.59 28.96 -13.73
C THR A 337 -15.52 27.75 -13.67
N ALA A 338 -15.02 26.59 -13.27
CA ALA A 338 -15.81 25.38 -13.16
C ALA A 338 -16.90 25.50 -12.08
N VAL A 339 -16.56 26.05 -10.92
CA VAL A 339 -17.50 26.27 -9.80
C VAL A 339 -18.52 27.33 -10.13
N VAL A 340 -18.08 28.47 -10.68
CA VAL A 340 -19.02 29.53 -11.02
C VAL A 340 -19.99 29.10 -12.13
N ASN A 341 -19.56 28.28 -13.08
CA ASN A 341 -20.42 27.74 -14.13
C ASN A 341 -21.51 26.85 -13.52
N GLU A 342 -21.18 26.07 -12.49
CA GLU A 342 -22.16 25.28 -11.75
C GLU A 342 -23.18 26.17 -11.03
N TRP A 343 -22.73 27.28 -10.42
CA TRP A 343 -23.64 28.27 -9.83
C TRP A 343 -24.53 28.96 -10.87
N LEU A 344 -24.01 29.28 -12.05
CA LEU A 344 -24.78 29.95 -13.10
C LEU A 344 -25.92 29.08 -13.65
N LYS A 345 -25.78 27.75 -13.66
CA LYS A 345 -26.85 26.82 -14.09
C LYS A 345 -28.14 27.00 -13.28
N THR A 346 -28.02 27.26 -11.98
CA THR A 346 -29.18 27.40 -11.07
C THR A 346 -29.54 28.85 -10.77
N ASN A 347 -28.80 29.83 -11.31
CA ASN A 347 -28.94 31.25 -10.97
C ASN A 347 -28.87 32.15 -12.23
N PRO A 348 -29.90 32.14 -13.10
CA PRO A 348 -29.90 32.84 -14.39
C PRO A 348 -29.83 34.37 -14.27
N GLN A 349 -30.09 34.93 -13.08
CA GLN A 349 -29.96 36.35 -12.77
C GLN A 349 -28.50 36.82 -12.59
N LEU A 350 -27.56 35.88 -12.47
CA LEU A 350 -26.13 36.15 -12.36
C LEU A 350 -25.44 35.94 -13.71
N GLY A 351 -24.27 36.54 -13.87
CA GLY A 351 -23.43 36.42 -15.06
C GLY A 351 -21.97 36.68 -14.74
N VAL A 352 -21.10 36.28 -15.67
CA VAL A 352 -19.66 36.56 -15.59
C VAL A 352 -19.42 38.06 -15.73
N ALA A 353 -18.62 38.61 -14.82
CA ALA A 353 -18.40 40.04 -14.62
C ALA A 353 -16.98 40.50 -14.98
N THR A 354 -16.08 39.56 -15.27
CA THR A 354 -14.68 39.82 -15.63
C THR A 354 -14.23 38.89 -16.74
N GLU A 355 -13.11 39.25 -17.36
CA GLU A 355 -12.33 38.34 -18.18
C GLU A 355 -11.84 37.13 -17.33
N LYS A 356 -11.51 36.04 -18.02
CA LYS A 356 -10.90 34.86 -17.37
C LYS A 356 -9.49 35.20 -16.90
N VAL A 357 -9.22 34.93 -15.64
CA VAL A 357 -7.90 35.07 -15.04
C VAL A 357 -7.20 33.71 -15.05
N THR A 358 -6.00 33.69 -15.62
CA THR A 358 -5.14 32.49 -15.74
C THR A 358 -3.70 32.78 -15.32
N ASP A 359 -3.47 33.83 -14.53
CA ASP A 359 -2.13 34.24 -14.11
C ASP A 359 -1.41 33.11 -13.35
N PRO A 360 -0.33 32.52 -13.90
CA PRO A 360 0.39 31.41 -13.28
C PRO A 360 1.01 31.74 -11.92
N GLN A 361 1.21 33.03 -11.60
CA GLN A 361 1.73 33.45 -10.30
C GLN A 361 0.73 33.18 -9.16
N TYR A 362 -0.58 33.20 -9.47
CA TYR A 362 -1.66 33.04 -8.49
C TYR A 362 -2.42 31.73 -8.67
N PHE A 363 -2.72 31.34 -9.90
CA PHE A 363 -3.47 30.11 -10.23
C PHE A 363 -2.56 28.94 -10.61
N GLY A 364 -1.25 29.19 -10.70
CA GLY A 364 -0.27 28.14 -10.89
C GLY A 364 -0.34 27.48 -12.26
N THR A 365 0.08 26.22 -12.28
CA THR A 365 -0.07 25.31 -13.42
C THR A 365 -1.34 24.46 -13.32
N GLY A 366 -2.30 24.86 -12.47
CA GLY A 366 -3.51 24.11 -12.16
C GLY A 366 -3.58 23.58 -10.72
N LEU A 367 -4.53 22.67 -10.49
CA LEU A 367 -4.86 22.10 -9.18
C LEU A 367 -3.99 20.86 -8.89
N GLY A 368 -3.49 20.76 -7.67
CA GLY A 368 -2.61 19.67 -7.23
C GLY A 368 -2.96 19.11 -5.87
N ILE A 369 -2.59 17.86 -5.64
CA ILE A 369 -2.72 17.21 -4.34
C ILE A 369 -1.50 17.60 -3.50
N ALA A 370 -1.71 18.24 -2.36
CA ALA A 370 -0.62 18.63 -1.47
C ALA A 370 -0.29 17.50 -0.48
N VAL A 371 0.99 17.22 -0.29
CA VAL A 371 1.52 16.33 0.75
C VAL A 371 2.65 17.01 1.52
N ARG A 372 2.99 16.47 2.69
CA ARG A 372 4.12 17.01 3.46
C ARG A 372 5.44 16.84 2.68
N PRO A 373 6.38 17.80 2.75
CA PRO A 373 7.66 17.71 2.02
C PRO A 373 8.53 16.49 2.38
N ASP A 374 8.39 15.97 3.59
CA ASP A 374 9.09 14.76 4.05
C ASP A 374 8.45 13.46 3.52
N ASN A 375 7.20 13.50 3.05
CA ASN A 375 6.46 12.34 2.58
C ASN A 375 6.63 12.08 1.07
N LYS A 376 7.89 11.96 0.63
CA LYS A 376 8.22 11.72 -0.79
C LYS A 376 7.64 10.41 -1.33
N ALA A 377 7.53 9.39 -0.48
CA ALA A 377 6.97 8.09 -0.86
C ALA A 377 5.49 8.20 -1.24
N LEU A 378 4.68 8.94 -0.47
CA LEU A 378 3.28 9.18 -0.82
C LEU A 378 3.15 10.03 -2.08
N LEU A 379 3.98 11.07 -2.22
CA LEU A 379 4.00 11.91 -3.41
C LEU A 379 4.22 11.08 -4.69
N GLU A 380 5.23 10.22 -4.67
CA GLU A 380 5.58 9.36 -5.80
C GLU A 380 4.45 8.38 -6.13
N LYS A 381 3.85 7.75 -5.10
CA LYS A 381 2.69 6.87 -5.28
C LYS A 381 1.50 7.60 -5.90
N LEU A 382 1.18 8.80 -5.42
CA LEU A 382 0.09 9.61 -5.97
C LEU A 382 0.35 10.03 -7.42
N ASN A 383 1.56 10.44 -7.76
CA ASN A 383 1.93 10.79 -9.14
C ASN A 383 1.85 9.58 -10.07
N ASN A 384 2.38 8.43 -9.65
CA ASN A 384 2.31 7.19 -10.43
C ASN A 384 0.85 6.72 -10.61
N ALA A 385 0.04 6.81 -9.56
CA ALA A 385 -1.39 6.50 -9.65
C ALA A 385 -2.13 7.47 -10.58
N LEU A 386 -1.86 8.77 -10.48
CA LEU A 386 -2.46 9.80 -11.33
C LEU A 386 -2.10 9.58 -12.81
N ALA A 387 -0.84 9.26 -13.11
CA ALA A 387 -0.40 8.91 -14.46
C ALA A 387 -1.12 7.66 -14.99
N ALA A 388 -1.26 6.61 -14.15
CA ALA A 388 -1.93 5.38 -14.53
C ALA A 388 -3.43 5.59 -14.83
N ILE A 389 -4.17 6.31 -13.97
CA ILE A 389 -5.60 6.56 -14.19
C ILE A 389 -5.87 7.54 -15.35
N LYS A 390 -4.89 8.38 -15.70
CA LYS A 390 -4.93 9.19 -16.93
C LYS A 390 -4.72 8.31 -18.16
N ALA A 391 -3.77 7.38 -18.11
CA ALA A 391 -3.45 6.49 -19.23
C ALA A 391 -4.55 5.45 -19.51
N ASP A 392 -5.24 4.95 -18.48
CA ASP A 392 -6.31 3.95 -18.62
C ASP A 392 -7.70 4.54 -18.92
N GLY A 393 -7.82 5.87 -18.97
CA GLY A 393 -9.07 6.58 -19.25
C GLY A 393 -10.01 6.78 -18.05
N THR A 394 -9.66 6.27 -16.86
CA THR A 394 -10.45 6.44 -15.62
C THR A 394 -10.59 7.92 -15.26
N TYR A 395 -9.52 8.70 -15.38
CA TYR A 395 -9.54 10.15 -15.15
C TYR A 395 -10.54 10.83 -16.09
N GLN A 396 -10.51 10.51 -17.39
CA GLN A 396 -11.40 11.13 -18.37
C GLN A 396 -12.86 10.84 -18.05
N LYS A 397 -13.18 9.59 -17.68
CA LYS A 397 -14.52 9.20 -17.26
C LYS A 397 -15.03 9.99 -16.06
N ILE A 398 -14.17 10.21 -15.05
CA ILE A 398 -14.50 11.02 -13.87
C ILE A 398 -14.68 12.49 -14.27
N SER A 399 -13.80 13.02 -15.11
CA SER A 399 -13.90 14.39 -15.63
C SER A 399 -15.20 14.62 -16.40
N ASP A 400 -15.58 13.71 -17.30
CA ASP A 400 -16.80 13.84 -18.11
C ASP A 400 -18.07 13.75 -17.25
N GLN A 401 -18.03 13.00 -16.15
CA GLN A 401 -19.14 12.88 -15.20
C GLN A 401 -19.42 14.22 -14.49
N TRP A 402 -18.37 14.92 -14.07
CA TRP A 402 -18.49 16.14 -13.27
C TRP A 402 -18.46 17.43 -14.09
N PHE A 403 -17.84 17.38 -15.27
CA PHE A 403 -17.69 18.50 -16.20
C PHE A 403 -18.15 18.10 -17.61
N PRO A 404 -19.46 17.77 -17.80
CA PRO A 404 -19.97 17.47 -19.13
C PRO A 404 -19.80 18.69 -20.04
N GLN A 405 -19.27 18.45 -21.25
CA GLN A 405 -19.03 19.48 -22.27
C GLN A 405 -20.32 20.10 -22.80
#